data_AF-A0A2N1U6V5-F1
#
_entry.id   AF-A0A2N1U6V5-F1
#
_cell.length_a   1.000
_cell.length_b   1.000
_cell.length_c   1.000
_cell.angle_alpha   90.00
_cell.angle_beta   90.00
_cell.angle_gamma   90.00
#
_symmetry.space_group_name_H-M   'P 1'
#
loop_
_entity.id
_entity.type
_entity.pdbx_description
1 polymer ?
#
loop_
_entity_poly.entity_id
_entity_poly.type
_entity_poly.pdbx_seq_one_letter_code
_entity_poly.pdbx_strand_id
1 'polypeptide(L)'
;MFELVTNCDHIPVSLKHSYIIPMAFTEQGVAMLSSVLRSEVAIDVNIQIMRAFVKLRKLAVSHEELAKKLKDLEKSVKGHGGDIKLIFATINTMLNPRTKKKPQIGFKP
;
A
#
# COMPACT_ATOMS: atom_id res chain seq x y z
N MET A 1 29.41 29.04 -39.75
CA MET A 1 29.17 27.62 -39.45
C MET A 1 28.75 27.57 -37.99
N PHE A 2 27.45 27.46 -37.72
CA PHE A 2 26.93 27.43 -36.34
C PHE A 2 26.99 25.99 -35.87
N GLU A 3 27.99 25.67 -35.05
CA GLU A 3 28.04 24.40 -34.34
C GLU A 3 26.85 24.35 -33.39
N LEU A 4 26.05 23.29 -33.50
CA LEU A 4 25.00 23.00 -32.53
C LEU A 4 25.70 22.68 -31.21
N VAL A 5 25.83 23.67 -30.33
CA VAL A 5 26.31 23.46 -28.96
C VAL A 5 25.33 22.46 -28.33
N THR A 6 25.78 21.23 -28.10
CA THR A 6 24.97 20.32 -27.29
C THR A 6 24.96 20.91 -25.89
N ASN A 7 23.76 21.22 -25.37
CA ASN A 7 23.52 22.05 -24.17
C ASN A 7 24.22 21.53 -22.88
N CYS A 8 24.92 20.41 -22.95
CA CYS A 8 25.68 19.80 -21.86
C CYS A 8 27.17 20.18 -21.86
N ASP A 9 27.68 20.89 -22.87
CA ASP A 9 29.11 21.23 -22.97
C ASP A 9 29.54 22.40 -22.06
N HIS A 10 28.59 23.21 -21.58
CA HIS A 10 28.82 24.30 -20.63
C HIS A 10 28.73 23.88 -19.15
N ILE A 11 28.52 22.59 -18.87
CA ILE A 11 28.45 22.10 -17.50
C ILE A 11 29.89 22.04 -16.93
N PRO A 12 30.15 22.58 -15.72
CA PRO A 12 31.47 22.49 -15.11
C PRO A 12 31.92 21.04 -15.00
N VAL A 13 33.22 20.77 -15.22
CA VAL A 13 33.77 19.41 -15.33
C VAL A 13 33.42 18.51 -14.12
N SER A 14 33.26 19.11 -12.94
CA SER A 14 32.83 18.42 -11.72
C SER A 14 31.42 17.83 -11.79
N LEU A 15 30.53 18.44 -12.58
CA LEU A 15 29.15 18.00 -12.76
C LEU A 15 28.93 17.12 -13.99
N LYS A 16 29.85 17.14 -14.96
CA LYS A 16 29.74 16.33 -16.21
C LYS A 16 29.73 14.82 -15.96
N HIS A 17 30.38 14.37 -14.88
CA HIS A 17 30.43 12.95 -14.45
C HIS A 17 30.02 12.78 -12.99
N SER A 18 29.15 13.65 -12.47
CA SER A 18 28.73 13.57 -11.08
C SER A 18 27.94 12.28 -10.82
N TYR A 19 28.27 11.59 -9.72
CA TYR A 19 27.48 10.46 -9.21
C TYR A 19 26.11 10.90 -8.66
N ILE A 20 25.93 12.20 -8.43
CA ILE A 20 24.68 12.77 -7.93
C ILE A 20 23.66 12.78 -9.07
N ILE A 21 22.58 12.03 -8.89
CA ILE A 21 21.47 11.99 -9.84
C ILE A 21 20.81 13.38 -9.87
N PRO A 22 20.63 13.99 -11.05
CA PRO A 22 19.95 15.27 -11.14
C PRO A 22 18.52 15.14 -10.62
N MET A 23 18.21 15.86 -9.54
CA MET A 23 16.87 15.87 -8.93
C MET A 23 15.80 16.52 -9.82
N ALA A 24 16.21 17.06 -10.98
CA ALA A 24 15.38 17.68 -12.02
C ALA A 24 14.21 16.80 -12.51
N PHE A 25 14.32 15.47 -12.38
CA PHE A 25 13.29 14.52 -12.84
C PHE A 25 12.37 14.01 -11.74
N THR A 26 12.48 14.54 -10.53
CA THR A 26 11.51 14.30 -9.45
C THR A 26 10.32 15.24 -9.59
N GLU A 27 9.19 14.95 -8.93
CA GLU A 27 8.02 15.84 -8.95
C GLU A 27 8.37 17.29 -8.56
N GLN A 28 9.21 17.45 -7.53
CA GLN A 28 9.69 18.77 -7.11
C GLN A 28 10.70 19.36 -8.10
N GLY A 29 11.53 18.51 -8.73
CA GLY A 29 12.44 18.90 -9.81
C GLY A 29 11.72 19.45 -11.04
N VAL A 30 10.66 18.77 -11.47
CA VAL A 30 9.82 19.19 -12.61
C VAL A 30 9.07 20.47 -12.28
N ALA A 31 8.58 20.61 -11.04
CA ALA A 31 8.00 21.86 -10.57
C ALA A 31 9.03 23.01 -10.63
N MET A 32 10.27 22.80 -10.20
CA MET A 32 11.34 23.80 -10.32
C MET A 32 11.65 24.13 -11.79
N LEU A 33 11.74 23.12 -12.67
CA LEU A 33 11.98 23.33 -14.10
C LEU A 33 10.87 24.14 -14.79
N SER A 34 9.63 24.03 -14.33
CA SER A 34 8.49 24.80 -14.86
C SER A 34 8.64 26.32 -14.66
N SER A 35 9.45 26.74 -13.69
CA SER A 35 9.77 28.16 -13.50
C SER A 35 10.78 28.70 -14.52
N VAL A 36 11.59 27.82 -15.09
CA VAL A 36 12.69 28.14 -16.03
C VAL A 36 12.23 28.00 -17.47
N LEU A 37 11.50 26.93 -17.79
CA LEU A 37 11.03 26.65 -19.14
C LEU A 37 9.66 27.30 -19.38
N ARG A 38 9.59 28.28 -20.30
CA ARG A 38 8.38 29.08 -20.57
C ARG A 38 7.75 28.87 -21.96
N SER A 39 8.21 27.88 -22.73
CA SER A 39 7.59 27.58 -24.03
C SER A 39 6.27 26.84 -23.85
N GLU A 40 5.32 27.05 -24.77
CA GLU A 40 4.01 26.36 -24.78
C GLU A 40 4.15 24.83 -24.69
N VAL A 41 5.10 24.27 -25.44
CA VAL A 41 5.41 22.84 -25.41
C VAL A 41 5.91 22.40 -24.03
N ALA A 42 6.78 23.19 -23.39
CA ALA A 42 7.31 22.85 -22.07
C ALA A 42 6.23 22.94 -20.99
N ILE A 43 5.31 23.91 -21.09
CA ILE A 43 4.18 24.05 -20.17
C ILE A 43 3.29 22.81 -20.23
N ASP A 44 2.91 22.36 -21.43
CA ASP A 44 2.05 21.19 -21.59
C ASP A 44 2.73 19.91 -21.08
N VAL A 45 4.01 19.70 -21.43
CA VAL A 45 4.79 18.55 -20.93
C VAL A 45 4.88 18.54 -19.41
N ASN A 46 5.14 19.68 -18.76
CA ASN A 46 5.20 19.77 -17.30
C ASN A 46 3.86 19.39 -16.65
N ILE A 47 2.74 19.84 -17.22
CA ILE A 47 1.39 19.48 -16.74
C ILE A 47 1.17 17.97 -16.86
N GLN A 48 1.56 17.36 -17.98
CA GLN A 48 1.43 15.92 -18.19
C GLN A 48 2.27 15.11 -17.20
N ILE A 49 3.52 15.52 -16.96
CA ILE A 49 4.41 14.87 -15.99
C ILE A 49 3.81 14.94 -14.58
N MET A 50 3.34 16.12 -14.14
CA MET A 50 2.71 16.26 -12.82
C MET A 50 1.47 15.38 -12.68
N ARG A 51 0.62 15.30 -13.71
CA ARG A 51 -0.55 14.39 -13.72
C ARG A 51 -0.15 12.93 -13.58
N ALA A 52 0.95 12.50 -14.23
CA ALA A 52 1.46 11.15 -14.12
C ALA A 52 1.91 10.84 -12.68
N PHE A 53 2.70 11.73 -12.05
CA PHE A 53 3.15 11.56 -10.67
C PHE A 53 1.98 11.49 -9.67
N VAL A 54 0.96 12.33 -9.84
CA VAL A 54 -0.26 12.27 -9.00
C VAL A 54 -0.99 10.93 -9.15
N LYS A 55 -1.12 10.41 -10.38
CA LYS A 55 -1.74 9.09 -10.61
C LYS A 55 -0.92 7.96 -9.98
N LEU A 56 0.39 7.99 -10.15
CA LEU A 56 1.30 7.01 -9.54
C LEU A 56 1.17 6.99 -8.02
N ARG A 57 1.10 8.16 -7.38
CA ARG A 57 0.90 8.26 -5.93
C ARG A 57 -0.45 7.71 -5.49
N LYS A 58 -1.52 8.04 -6.23
CA LYS A 58 -2.87 7.49 -5.93
C LYS A 58 -2.88 5.97 -6.03
N LEU A 59 -2.22 5.39 -7.03
CA LEU A 59 -2.07 3.95 -7.16
C LEU A 59 -1.27 3.37 -5.98
N ALA A 60 -0.13 3.95 -5.64
CA ALA A 60 0.70 3.50 -4.51
C ALA A 60 -0.09 3.52 -3.18
N VAL A 61 -0.85 4.58 -2.91
CA VAL A 61 -1.66 4.73 -1.69
C VAL A 61 -2.87 3.78 -1.67
N SER A 62 -3.49 3.53 -2.82
CA SER A 62 -4.67 2.64 -2.91
C SER A 62 -4.38 1.21 -2.43
N HIS A 63 -3.15 0.74 -2.63
CA HIS A 63 -2.72 -0.59 -2.15
C HIS A 63 -2.50 -0.62 -0.65
N GLU A 64 -2.04 0.48 -0.04
CA GLU A 64 -1.81 0.56 1.40
C GLU A 64 -3.13 0.60 2.18
N GLU A 65 -4.10 1.40 1.71
CA GLU A 65 -5.43 1.45 2.32
C GLU A 65 -6.16 0.10 2.19
N LEU A 66 -6.04 -0.56 1.02
CA LEU A 66 -6.59 -1.88 0.80
C LEU A 66 -5.92 -2.94 1.68
N ALA A 67 -4.59 -2.93 1.78
CA ALA A 67 -3.84 -3.85 2.64
C ALA A 67 -4.20 -3.65 4.13
N LYS A 68 -4.43 -2.40 4.56
CA LYS A 68 -4.88 -2.08 5.91
C LYS A 68 -6.30 -2.62 6.18
N LYS A 69 -7.24 -2.35 5.27
CA LYS A 69 -8.61 -2.89 5.37
C LYS A 69 -8.63 -4.42 5.40
N LEU A 70 -7.78 -5.08 4.59
CA LEU A 70 -7.66 -6.53 4.58
C LEU A 70 -7.13 -7.07 5.92
N LYS A 71 -6.08 -6.44 6.49
CA LYS A 71 -5.56 -6.80 7.83
C LYS A 71 -6.59 -6.63 8.93
N ASP A 72 -7.39 -5.56 8.88
CA ASP A 72 -8.44 -5.32 9.86
C ASP A 72 -9.57 -6.37 9.75
N LEU A 73 -9.91 -6.78 8.52
CA LEU A 73 -10.88 -7.85 8.27
C LEU A 73 -10.37 -9.21 8.77
N GLU A 74 -9.10 -9.55 8.50
CA GLU A 74 -8.47 -10.76 9.02
C GLU A 74 -8.48 -10.82 10.55
N LYS A 75 -8.23 -9.70 11.23
CA LYS A 75 -8.29 -9.60 12.69
C LYS A 75 -9.71 -9.85 13.21
N SER A 76 -10.71 -9.23 12.58
CA SER A 76 -12.11 -9.43 12.95
C SER A 76 -12.50 -10.90 12.81
N VAL A 77 -12.23 -11.52 11.66
CA VAL A 77 -12.54 -12.93 11.41
C VAL A 77 -11.83 -13.87 12.39
N LYS A 78 -10.54 -13.63 12.71
CA LYS A 78 -9.81 -14.42 13.71
C LYS A 78 -10.41 -14.29 15.12
N GLY A 79 -10.93 -13.12 15.49
CA GLY A 79 -11.59 -12.88 16.77
C GLY A 79 -12.83 -13.77 16.99
N HIS A 80 -13.59 -14.05 15.92
CA HIS A 80 -14.82 -14.83 16.00
C HIS A 80 -14.57 -16.36 16.08
N GLY A 81 -13.32 -16.82 15.91
CA GLY A 81 -12.99 -18.24 15.96
C GLY A 81 -13.19 -18.88 17.34
N GLY A 82 -13.05 -18.10 18.42
CA GLY A 82 -13.35 -18.55 19.79
C GLY A 82 -14.85 -18.71 20.03
N ASP A 83 -15.64 -17.74 19.59
CA ASP A 83 -17.09 -17.72 19.74
C ASP A 83 -17.76 -18.83 18.93
N ILE A 84 -17.27 -19.10 17.72
CA ILE A 84 -17.77 -20.21 16.88
C ILE A 84 -17.55 -21.56 17.58
N LYS A 85 -16.39 -21.77 18.22
CA LYS A 85 -16.13 -23.00 18.99
C LYS A 85 -17.05 -23.11 20.21
N LEU A 86 -17.31 -22.00 20.89
CA LEU A 86 -18.22 -21.97 22.05
C LEU A 86 -19.66 -22.28 21.64
N ILE A 87 -20.15 -21.67 20.55
CA ILE A 87 -21.47 -21.96 19.97
C ILE A 87 -21.58 -23.44 19.62
N PHE A 88 -20.58 -23.99 18.94
CA PHE A 88 -20.58 -25.40 18.54
C PHE A 88 -20.55 -26.36 19.74
N ALA A 89 -19.77 -26.03 20.78
CA ALA A 89 -19.75 -26.79 22.04
C ALA A 89 -21.12 -26.73 22.75
N THR A 90 -21.77 -25.57 22.74
CA THR A 90 -23.10 -25.36 23.34
C THR A 90 -24.15 -26.17 22.60
N ILE A 91 -24.20 -26.10 21.27
CA ILE A 91 -25.11 -26.87 20.42
C ILE A 91 -24.89 -28.37 20.62
N ASN A 92 -23.65 -28.87 20.62
CA ASN A 92 -23.36 -30.28 20.88
C ASN A 92 -23.82 -30.74 22.27
N THR A 93 -23.70 -29.88 23.28
CA THR A 93 -24.13 -30.19 24.64
C THR A 93 -25.66 -30.26 24.75
N MET A 94 -26.38 -29.48 23.95
CA MET A 94 -27.85 -29.50 23.87
C MET A 94 -28.38 -30.66 23.02
N LEU A 95 -27.72 -31.00 21.90
CA LEU A 95 -28.11 -32.11 21.03
C LEU A 95 -27.84 -33.48 21.65
N ASN A 96 -26.77 -33.57 22.47
CA ASN A 96 -26.40 -34.80 23.16
C ASN A 96 -26.27 -34.51 24.67
N PRO A 97 -27.38 -34.29 25.38
CA PRO A 97 -27.34 -34.08 26.82
C PRO A 97 -26.73 -35.32 27.45
N ARG A 98 -25.52 -35.17 28.02
CA ARG A 98 -24.78 -36.26 28.68
C ARG A 98 -25.73 -36.96 29.65
N THR A 99 -26.17 -38.17 29.31
CA THR A 99 -26.98 -39.02 30.17
C THR A 99 -26.12 -39.36 31.38
N LYS A 100 -26.25 -38.60 32.48
CA LYS A 100 -25.62 -38.96 33.75
C LYS A 100 -26.15 -40.36 34.09
N LYS A 101 -25.25 -41.35 34.20
CA LYS A 101 -25.61 -42.68 34.74
C LYS A 101 -26.28 -42.44 36.09
N LYS A 102 -27.56 -42.82 36.20
CA LYS A 102 -28.28 -42.76 37.48
C LYS A 102 -27.43 -43.48 38.53
N PRO A 103 -27.18 -42.88 39.72
CA PRO A 103 -26.52 -43.63 40.78
C PRO A 103 -27.35 -44.89 41.03
N GLN A 104 -26.71 -46.06 40.97
CA GLN A 104 -27.37 -47.31 41.31
C GLN A 104 -27.65 -47.29 42.81
N ILE A 105 -28.91 -47.03 43.17
CA ILE A 105 -29.39 -47.12 44.54
C ILE A 105 -29.79 -48.59 44.75
N GLY A 106 -28.95 -49.33 45.46
CA GLY A 106 -29.21 -50.71 45.86
C GLY A 106 -27.99 -51.35 46.51
N PHE A 107 -28.21 -52.14 47.56
CA PHE A 107 -27.18 -52.99 48.16
C PHE A 107 -26.93 -54.19 47.25
N LYS A 108 -25.66 -54.49 46.94
CA LYS A 108 -25.27 -55.76 46.34
C LYS A 108 -25.20 -56.84 47.45
N PRO A 109 -25.71 -58.06 47.20
CA PRO A 109 -25.57 -59.19 48.12
C PRO A 109 -24.11 -59.63 48.26
#